data_AF-A0A3M1APP0-F1
#
_entry.id   AF-A0A3M1APP0-F1
#
_cell.length_a   1.000
_cell.length_b   1.000
_cell.length_c   1.000
_cell.angle_alpha   90.00
_cell.angle_beta   90.00
_cell.angle_gamma   90.00
#
_symmetry.space_group_name_H-M   'P 1'
#
loop_
_entity.id
_entity.type
_entity.pdbx_description
1 polymer ?
#
loop_
_entity_poly.entity_id
_entity_poly.type
_entity_poly.pdbx_seq_one_letter_code
_entity_poly.pdbx_strand_id
1 'polypeptide(L)'
;MTTQIPFSQDFVLAVALDWAPIDEILQDFGVSKEEYRRLQAYEPFKTALAETKKVLTEEGVTTAFKAKLAVEGLLPDIYRLAKSEEAPPSVRLAAFQNLVKLSGLEKSAESAPGGFVLQIAFGGDRPTQVQPVVIEAREAAPQENRAFLAGIEDE
;
A
#
# COMPACT_ATOMS: atom_id res chain seq x y z
N MET A 1 -4.39 -46.88 -5.78
CA MET A 1 -4.75 -45.96 -6.88
C MET A 1 -4.90 -44.58 -6.26
N THR A 2 -3.97 -43.67 -6.52
CA THR A 2 -4.00 -42.33 -5.94
C THR A 2 -5.00 -41.50 -6.74
N THR A 3 -6.19 -41.27 -6.18
CA THR A 3 -7.22 -40.42 -6.79
C THR A 3 -6.68 -38.99 -6.84
N GLN A 4 -6.19 -38.58 -8.00
CA GLN A 4 -5.81 -37.20 -8.27
C GLN A 4 -7.09 -36.37 -8.25
N ILE A 5 -7.27 -35.53 -7.23
CA ILE A 5 -8.39 -34.57 -7.19
C ILE A 5 -8.01 -33.44 -8.14
N PRO A 6 -8.68 -33.28 -9.30
CA PRO A 6 -8.35 -32.20 -10.22
C PRO A 6 -8.80 -30.86 -9.62
N PHE A 7 -7.92 -29.86 -9.62
CA PHE A 7 -8.22 -28.47 -9.29
C PHE A 7 -7.63 -27.56 -10.37
N SER A 8 -8.31 -26.45 -10.68
CA SER A 8 -7.82 -25.49 -11.68
C SER A 8 -6.80 -24.52 -11.08
N GLN A 9 -5.90 -24.01 -11.91
CA GLN A 9 -4.93 -22.97 -11.49
C GLN A 9 -5.64 -21.67 -11.10
N ASP A 10 -6.73 -21.31 -11.80
CA ASP A 10 -7.53 -20.12 -11.49
C ASP A 10 -8.16 -20.21 -10.09
N PHE A 11 -8.59 -21.40 -9.67
CA PHE A 11 -9.09 -21.63 -8.31
C PHE A 11 -7.99 -21.44 -7.27
N VAL A 12 -6.80 -21.97 -7.52
CA VAL A 12 -5.63 -21.80 -6.62
C VAL A 12 -5.26 -20.33 -6.51
N LEU A 13 -5.25 -19.59 -7.63
CA LEU A 13 -4.99 -18.16 -7.65
C LEU A 13 -6.03 -17.36 -6.87
N ALA A 14 -7.31 -17.64 -7.07
CA ALA A 14 -8.41 -17.03 -6.34
C ALA A 14 -8.24 -17.21 -4.82
N VAL A 15 -7.99 -18.44 -4.37
CA VAL A 15 -7.75 -18.77 -2.95
C VAL A 15 -6.44 -18.15 -2.43
N ALA A 16 -5.39 -18.07 -3.26
CA ALA A 16 -4.11 -17.47 -2.88
C ALA A 16 -4.22 -15.96 -2.67
N LEU A 17 -4.98 -15.29 -3.54
CA LEU A 17 -5.22 -13.85 -3.48
C LEU A 17 -6.15 -13.46 -2.33
N ASP A 18 -6.94 -14.40 -1.82
CA ASP A 18 -8.02 -14.12 -0.87
C ASP A 18 -8.97 -13.06 -1.46
N TRP A 19 -9.38 -13.29 -2.73
CA TRP A 19 -10.06 -12.29 -3.56
C TRP A 19 -11.49 -11.98 -3.10
N ALA A 20 -12.13 -12.96 -2.46
CA ALA A 20 -13.48 -12.89 -1.91
C ALA A 20 -13.55 -13.86 -0.69
N PRO A 21 -14.61 -13.78 0.14
CA PRO A 21 -14.84 -14.77 1.19
C PRO A 21 -14.81 -16.19 0.62
N ILE A 22 -14.14 -17.12 1.31
CA ILE A 22 -13.92 -18.49 0.78
C ILE A 22 -15.22 -19.16 0.30
N ASP A 23 -16.35 -18.91 0.95
CA ASP A 23 -17.65 -19.47 0.56
C ASP A 23 -18.11 -19.00 -0.83
N GLU A 24 -17.82 -17.74 -1.20
CA GLU A 24 -18.11 -17.18 -2.52
C GLU A 24 -17.14 -17.75 -3.57
N ILE A 25 -15.84 -17.86 -3.24
CA ILE A 25 -14.86 -18.53 -4.11
C ILE A 25 -15.29 -19.96 -4.40
N LEU A 26 -15.70 -20.70 -3.37
CA LEU A 26 -16.14 -22.08 -3.51
C LEU A 26 -17.37 -22.18 -4.42
N GLN A 27 -18.32 -21.27 -4.28
CA GLN A 27 -19.50 -21.22 -5.12
C GLN A 27 -19.17 -20.93 -6.60
N ASP A 28 -18.32 -19.94 -6.87
CA ASP A 28 -17.97 -19.54 -8.23
C ASP A 28 -17.23 -20.63 -9.01
N PHE A 29 -16.46 -21.45 -8.30
CA PHE A 29 -15.72 -22.56 -8.88
C PHE A 29 -16.47 -23.90 -8.79
N GLY A 30 -17.70 -23.91 -8.26
CA GLY A 30 -18.52 -25.12 -8.12
C GLY A 30 -17.92 -26.16 -7.17
N VAL A 31 -17.12 -25.73 -6.19
CA VAL A 31 -16.43 -26.59 -5.22
C VAL A 31 -17.23 -26.61 -3.92
N SER A 32 -17.62 -27.79 -3.44
CA SER A 32 -18.28 -27.90 -2.13
C SER A 32 -17.30 -27.70 -0.96
N LYS A 33 -17.83 -27.40 0.22
CA LYS A 33 -17.02 -27.29 1.46
C LYS A 33 -16.30 -28.60 1.80
N GLU A 34 -16.93 -29.77 1.59
CA GLU A 34 -16.25 -31.06 1.76
C GLU A 34 -15.13 -31.29 0.74
N GLU A 35 -15.32 -30.90 -0.53
CA GLU A 35 -14.27 -30.98 -1.55
C GLU A 35 -13.10 -30.08 -1.22
N TYR A 36 -13.37 -28.86 -0.78
CA TYR A 36 -12.32 -27.96 -0.34
C TYR A 36 -11.54 -28.50 0.85
N ARG A 37 -12.20 -29.10 1.85
CA ARG A 37 -11.51 -29.78 2.96
C ARG A 37 -10.63 -30.93 2.48
N ARG A 38 -11.09 -31.69 1.48
CA ARG A 38 -10.29 -32.77 0.86
C ARG A 38 -9.10 -32.21 0.09
N LEU A 39 -9.27 -31.11 -0.64
CA LEU A 39 -8.19 -30.39 -1.32
C LEU A 39 -7.17 -29.82 -0.32
N GLN A 40 -7.62 -29.28 0.81
CA GLN A 40 -6.73 -28.81 1.87
C GLN A 40 -5.88 -29.93 2.48
N ALA A 41 -6.31 -31.18 2.41
CA ALA A 41 -5.53 -32.34 2.83
C ALA A 41 -4.64 -32.91 1.70
N TYR A 42 -4.81 -32.46 0.46
CA TYR A 42 -4.13 -33.00 -0.71
C TYR A 42 -2.82 -32.25 -1.01
N GLU A 43 -1.69 -32.95 -0.98
CA GLU A 43 -0.37 -32.30 -1.09
C GLU A 43 -0.15 -31.49 -2.37
N PRO A 44 -0.52 -31.97 -3.57
CA PRO A 44 -0.36 -31.16 -4.78
C PRO A 44 -1.10 -29.82 -4.73
N PHE A 45 -2.25 -29.75 -4.04
CA PHE A 45 -2.97 -28.50 -3.85
C PHE A 45 -2.23 -27.56 -2.90
N LYS A 46 -1.68 -28.08 -1.80
CA LYS A 46 -0.88 -27.28 -0.87
C LYS A 46 0.37 -26.71 -1.53
N THR A 47 1.08 -27.53 -2.32
CA THR A 47 2.27 -27.09 -3.06
C THR A 47 1.91 -26.00 -4.06
N ALA A 48 0.88 -26.20 -4.89
CA ALA A 48 0.43 -25.19 -5.84
C ALA A 48 0.04 -23.89 -5.14
N LEU A 49 -0.73 -23.96 -4.05
CA LEU A 49 -1.13 -22.78 -3.28
C LEU A 49 0.06 -22.05 -2.67
N ALA A 50 1.06 -22.78 -2.15
CA ALA A 50 2.27 -22.19 -1.58
C ALA A 50 3.13 -21.51 -2.66
N GLU A 51 3.29 -22.15 -3.82
CA GLU A 51 4.01 -21.60 -4.97
C GLU A 51 3.34 -20.34 -5.50
N THR A 52 2.02 -20.36 -5.71
CA THR A 52 1.27 -19.18 -6.16
C THR A 52 1.38 -18.03 -5.14
N LYS A 53 1.26 -18.31 -3.84
CA LYS A 53 1.44 -17.29 -2.79
C LYS A 53 2.86 -16.72 -2.78
N LYS A 54 3.87 -17.56 -3.01
CA LYS A 54 5.26 -17.14 -3.11
C LYS A 54 5.48 -16.19 -4.29
N VAL A 55 5.03 -16.56 -5.49
CA VAL A 55 5.11 -15.71 -6.69
C VAL A 55 4.41 -14.36 -6.45
N LEU A 56 3.19 -14.40 -5.91
CA LEU A 56 2.41 -13.20 -5.62
C LEU A 56 3.06 -12.26 -4.58
N THR A 57 3.89 -12.82 -3.69
CA THR A 57 4.63 -12.06 -2.67
C THR A 57 5.93 -11.51 -3.24
N GLU A 58 6.70 -12.33 -3.96
CA GLU A 58 7.97 -11.97 -4.58
C GLU A 58 7.80 -10.89 -5.66
N GLU A 59 6.71 -10.93 -6.41
CA GLU A 59 6.41 -9.93 -7.44
C GLU A 59 5.73 -8.66 -6.89
N GLY A 60 5.42 -8.60 -5.58
CA GLY A 60 4.70 -7.47 -4.97
C GLY A 60 3.26 -7.27 -5.49
N VAL A 61 2.77 -8.22 -6.29
CA VAL A 61 1.49 -8.16 -7.01
C VAL A 61 0.32 -8.19 -6.05
N THR A 62 0.40 -8.92 -4.94
CA THR A 62 -0.70 -9.01 -3.97
C THR A 62 -1.07 -7.67 -3.36
N THR A 63 -0.10 -6.89 -2.87
CA THR A 63 -0.38 -5.60 -2.23
C THR A 63 -0.78 -4.55 -3.26
N ALA A 64 -0.10 -4.49 -4.41
CA ALA A 64 -0.44 -3.53 -5.47
C ALA A 64 -1.82 -3.81 -6.08
N PHE A 65 -2.18 -5.07 -6.30
CA PHE A 65 -3.49 -5.46 -6.83
C PHE A 65 -4.60 -5.21 -5.80
N LYS A 66 -4.40 -5.58 -4.53
CA LYS A 66 -5.35 -5.26 -3.45
C LYS A 66 -5.50 -3.76 -3.24
N ALA A 67 -4.42 -2.99 -3.34
CA ALA A 67 -4.47 -1.53 -3.27
C ALA A 67 -5.26 -0.92 -4.44
N LYS A 68 -5.06 -1.41 -5.67
CA LYS A 68 -5.86 -0.98 -6.83
C LYS A 68 -7.35 -1.26 -6.61
N LEU A 69 -7.69 -2.46 -6.16
CA LEU A 69 -9.07 -2.84 -5.89
C LEU A 69 -9.70 -2.00 -4.76
N ALA A 70 -8.94 -1.75 -3.68
CA ALA A 70 -9.38 -0.88 -2.59
C ALA A 70 -9.61 0.56 -3.07
N VAL A 71 -8.74 1.08 -3.94
CA VAL A 71 -8.91 2.41 -4.55
C VAL A 71 -10.14 2.47 -5.45
N GLU A 72 -10.43 1.42 -6.23
CA GLU A 72 -11.65 1.34 -7.04
C GLU A 72 -12.92 1.41 -6.18
N GLY A 73 -12.95 0.69 -5.04
CA GLY A 73 -14.05 0.75 -4.09
C GLY A 73 -14.24 2.14 -3.45
N LEU A 74 -13.17 2.93 -3.34
CA LEU A 74 -13.18 4.29 -2.79
C LEU A 74 -13.54 5.37 -3.82
N LEU A 75 -13.63 5.05 -5.12
CA LEU A 75 -13.96 6.04 -6.16
C LEU A 75 -15.25 6.83 -5.89
N PRO A 76 -16.37 6.21 -5.44
CA PRO A 76 -17.59 6.94 -5.11
C PRO A 76 -17.39 7.94 -3.96
N ASP A 77 -16.53 7.60 -2.99
CA ASP A 77 -16.25 8.44 -1.82
C ASP A 77 -15.39 9.64 -2.20
N ILE A 78 -14.37 9.40 -3.03
CA ILE A 78 -13.52 10.47 -3.59
C ILE A 78 -14.37 11.41 -4.46
N TYR A 79 -15.30 10.88 -5.26
CA TYR A 79 -16.25 11.69 -6.03
C TYR A 79 -17.15 12.56 -5.14
N ARG A 80 -17.69 11.99 -4.06
CA ARG A 80 -18.48 12.76 -3.08
C ARG A 80 -17.65 13.85 -2.43
N LEU A 81 -16.41 13.55 -2.06
CA LEU A 81 -15.50 14.52 -1.45
C LEU A 81 -15.17 15.68 -2.40
N ALA A 82 -14.95 15.40 -3.68
CA ALA A 82 -14.69 16.41 -4.70
C ALA A 82 -15.87 17.38 -4.89
N LYS A 83 -17.11 16.93 -4.66
CA LYS A 83 -18.33 17.74 -4.80
C LYS A 83 -18.85 18.32 -3.48
N SER A 84 -18.25 17.98 -2.35
CA SER A 84 -18.72 18.42 -1.04
C SER A 84 -18.41 19.90 -0.80
N GLU A 85 -19.45 20.71 -0.62
CA GLU A 85 -19.31 22.14 -0.26
C GLU A 85 -18.72 22.33 1.15
N GLU A 86 -18.91 21.35 2.03
CA GLU A 86 -18.43 21.33 3.42
C GLU A 86 -16.94 20.99 3.54
N ALA A 87 -16.36 20.33 2.53
CA ALA A 87 -14.93 20.01 2.53
C ALA A 87 -14.08 21.27 2.26
N PRO A 88 -12.91 21.43 2.91
CA PRO A 88 -12.00 22.52 2.59
C PRO A 88 -11.63 22.54 1.09
N PRO A 89 -11.42 23.73 0.47
CA PRO A 89 -11.10 23.84 -0.95
C PRO A 89 -9.88 23.00 -1.38
N SER A 90 -8.86 22.89 -0.52
CA SER A 90 -7.67 22.07 -0.75
C SER A 90 -7.99 20.57 -0.82
N VAL A 91 -8.91 20.10 0.00
CA VAL A 91 -9.35 18.69 0.04
C VAL A 91 -10.18 18.34 -1.19
N ARG A 92 -11.08 19.25 -1.62
CA ARG A 92 -11.81 19.10 -2.89
C ARG A 92 -10.87 19.02 -4.09
N LEU A 93 -9.85 19.90 -4.14
CA LEU A 93 -8.87 19.93 -5.21
C LEU A 93 -8.06 18.63 -5.26
N ALA A 94 -7.61 18.12 -4.10
CA ALA A 94 -6.89 16.85 -4.02
C ALA A 94 -7.76 15.66 -4.48
N ALA A 95 -9.04 15.62 -4.08
CA ALA A 95 -9.98 14.59 -4.52
C ALA A 95 -10.19 14.64 -6.05
N PHE A 96 -10.37 15.84 -6.61
CA PHE A 96 -10.49 16.02 -8.06
C PHE A 96 -9.22 15.57 -8.81
N GLN A 97 -8.04 15.97 -8.34
CA GLN A 97 -6.76 15.54 -8.93
C GLN A 97 -6.59 14.02 -8.89
N ASN A 98 -7.00 13.38 -7.79
CA ASN A 98 -6.96 11.92 -7.68
C ASN A 98 -7.91 11.25 -8.68
N LEU A 99 -9.11 11.77 -8.90
CA LEU A 99 -10.02 11.25 -9.92
C LEU A 99 -9.45 11.42 -11.34
N VAL A 100 -8.82 12.55 -11.64
CA VAL A 100 -8.16 12.78 -12.93
C VAL A 100 -7.02 11.78 -13.15
N LYS A 101 -6.16 11.56 -12.15
CA LYS A 101 -5.09 10.55 -12.19
C LYS A 101 -5.62 9.14 -12.42
N LEU A 102 -6.67 8.75 -11.67
CA LEU A 102 -7.26 7.42 -11.76
C LEU A 102 -8.02 7.19 -13.07
N SER A 103 -8.57 8.25 -13.67
CA SER A 103 -9.27 8.18 -14.96
C SER A 103 -8.35 8.06 -16.17
N GLY A 104 -7.03 8.20 -15.99
CA GLY A 104 -6.08 8.26 -17.11
C GLY A 104 -6.24 9.52 -17.98
N LEU A 105 -6.98 10.53 -17.52
CA LEU A 105 -7.18 11.81 -18.22
C LEU A 105 -6.01 12.77 -18.03
N GLU A 106 -5.01 12.42 -17.20
CA GLU A 106 -3.73 13.10 -17.28
C GLU A 106 -3.18 12.88 -18.68
N LYS A 107 -3.20 13.93 -19.51
CA LYS A 107 -2.30 13.99 -20.66
C LYS A 107 -0.93 13.69 -20.12
N SER A 108 -0.39 12.53 -20.48
CA SER A 108 1.03 12.26 -20.32
C SER A 108 1.74 13.46 -20.90
N ALA A 109 2.27 14.32 -20.03
CA ALA A 109 3.31 15.22 -20.44
C ALA A 109 4.47 14.28 -20.71
N GLU A 110 4.51 13.76 -21.93
CA GLU A 110 5.70 13.21 -22.53
C GLU A 110 6.77 14.25 -22.23
N SER A 111 7.69 13.90 -21.32
CA SER A 111 8.75 14.77 -20.89
C SER A 111 9.53 15.17 -22.13
N ALA A 112 9.18 16.32 -22.71
CA ALA A 112 10.02 16.97 -23.69
C ALA A 112 11.37 17.16 -23.00
N PRO A 113 12.49 16.67 -23.57
CA PRO A 113 13.80 16.86 -23.00
C PRO A 113 14.17 18.33 -23.18
N GLY A 114 13.82 19.15 -22.19
CA GLY A 114 13.92 20.59 -22.31
C GLY A 114 13.43 21.29 -21.06
N GLY A 115 14.06 21.00 -19.92
CA GLY A 115 13.91 21.83 -18.73
C GLY A 115 14.38 23.25 -19.05
N PHE A 116 13.45 24.18 -19.17
CA PHE A 116 13.81 25.59 -19.26
C PHE A 116 14.00 26.12 -17.84
N VAL A 117 15.24 26.46 -17.48
CA VAL A 117 15.57 27.18 -16.25
C VAL A 117 15.45 28.68 -16.54
N LEU A 118 14.40 29.31 -16.01
CA LEU A 118 14.32 30.77 -15.99
C LEU A 118 15.17 31.28 -14.81
N GLN A 119 16.43 31.63 -15.05
CA GLN A 119 17.25 32.38 -14.10
C GLN A 119 16.83 33.86 -14.15
N ILE A 120 15.99 34.29 -13.20
CA ILE A 120 15.74 35.72 -12.99
C ILE A 120 16.83 36.24 -12.04
N ALA A 121 17.80 36.98 -12.58
CA ALA A 121 18.76 37.73 -11.79
C ALA A 121 18.07 39.01 -11.27
N PHE A 122 17.64 39.01 -10.01
CA PHE A 122 17.33 40.25 -9.31
C PHE A 122 18.66 40.87 -8.88
N GLY A 123 18.99 42.03 -9.45
CA GLY A 123 20.13 42.82 -9.01
C GLY A 123 19.92 43.29 -7.57
N GLY A 124 20.77 42.83 -6.65
CA GLY A 124 20.81 43.29 -5.27
C GLY A 124 21.19 42.20 -4.28
N ASP A 125 22.44 42.23 -3.84
CA ASP A 125 23.08 41.46 -2.77
C ASP A 125 23.18 39.93 -2.87
N ARG A 126 24.43 39.45 -2.69
CA ARG A 126 24.83 38.05 -2.72
C ARG A 126 24.33 37.34 -1.45
N PRO A 127 23.58 36.23 -1.53
CA PRO A 127 23.31 35.43 -0.34
C PRO A 127 24.56 34.65 0.06
N THR A 128 24.99 34.81 1.30
CA THR A 128 26.05 34.02 1.94
C THR A 128 25.72 32.53 1.84
N GLN A 129 26.63 31.74 1.25
CA GLN A 129 26.53 30.28 1.25
C GLN A 129 26.53 29.77 2.70
N VAL A 130 25.41 29.18 3.12
CA VAL A 130 25.33 28.46 4.39
C VAL A 130 25.89 27.05 4.15
N GLN A 131 27.03 26.74 4.78
CA GLN A 131 27.61 25.40 4.73
C GLN A 131 26.79 24.44 5.60
N PRO A 132 26.61 23.17 5.20
CA PRO A 132 25.88 22.19 5.99
C PRO A 132 26.65 21.83 7.27
N VAL A 133 25.97 21.90 8.42
CA VAL A 133 26.48 21.43 9.71
C VAL A 133 26.37 19.89 9.74
N VAL A 134 27.51 19.21 9.85
CA VAL A 134 27.57 17.78 10.12
C VAL A 134 27.30 17.57 11.60
N ILE A 135 26.20 16.91 11.94
CA ILE A 135 25.91 16.48 13.31
C ILE A 135 26.49 15.08 13.47
N GLU A 136 27.67 14.97 14.09
CA GLU A 136 28.21 13.69 14.53
C GLU A 136 27.40 13.20 15.74
N ALA A 137 26.81 12.00 15.61
CA ALA A 137 26.07 11.35 16.66
C ALA A 137 27.00 11.06 17.85
N ARG A 138 26.87 11.85 18.92
CA ARG A 138 27.57 11.59 20.17
C ARG A 138 26.87 10.42 20.87
N GLU A 139 27.58 9.30 20.95
CA GLU A 139 27.21 8.10 21.70
C GLU A 139 26.91 8.48 23.16
N ALA A 140 25.68 8.25 23.61
CA ALA A 140 25.23 8.56 24.96
C ALA A 140 25.54 7.37 25.88
N ALA A 141 26.43 7.58 26.85
CA ALA A 141 26.67 6.64 27.94
C ALA A 141 25.40 6.45 28.81
N PRO A 142 25.15 5.25 29.36
CA PRO A 142 23.97 4.98 30.17
C PRO A 142 24.12 5.60 31.56
N GLN A 143 23.28 6.58 31.91
CA GLN A 143 23.13 7.04 33.29
C GLN A 143 22.08 6.18 34.01
N GLU A 144 22.54 5.47 35.04
CA GLU A 144 21.75 4.68 35.98
C GLU A 144 20.75 5.56 36.72
N ASN A 145 19.46 5.26 36.57
CA ASN A 145 18.39 5.92 37.30
C ASN A 145 18.16 5.19 38.65
N ARG A 146 18.91 5.58 39.69
CA ARG A 146 18.60 5.21 41.09
C ARG A 146 18.25 6.45 41.90
N ALA A 147 17.18 6.28 42.69
CA ALA A 147 16.66 7.18 43.73
C ALA A 147 15.56 8.17 43.30
N PHE A 148 14.42 7.59 42.91
CA PHE A 148 13.13 8.04 43.44
C PHE A 148 13.09 7.68 44.95
N LEU A 149 12.54 8.57 45.79
CA LEU A 149 12.25 8.44 47.23
C LEU A 149 13.31 8.97 48.23
N ALA A 150 13.35 10.30 48.43
CA ALA A 150 13.48 10.90 49.76
C ALA A 150 13.15 12.41 49.67
N GLY A 151 12.03 12.83 50.27
CA GLY A 151 11.66 14.25 50.34
C GLY A 151 10.16 14.55 50.25
N ILE A 152 9.33 13.71 50.89
CA ILE A 152 8.09 14.21 51.52
C ILE A 152 8.47 14.47 52.99
N GLU A 153 7.84 15.47 53.62
CA GLU A 153 8.03 15.98 55.00
C GLU A 153 9.14 17.05 55.09
N ASP A 154 8.97 18.25 55.63
CA ASP A 154 7.87 18.90 56.37
C ASP A 154 8.17 20.42 56.43
N GLU A 155 7.13 21.20 56.77
CA GLU A 155 7.10 22.62 57.21
C GLU A 155 7.13 23.79 56.20
#